data_AF-E7G9U8-F1
#
_entry.id   AF-E7G9U8-F1
#
_cell.length_a   1.000
_cell.length_b   1.000
_cell.length_c   1.000
_cell.angle_alpha   90.00
_cell.angle_beta   90.00
_cell.angle_gamma   90.00
#
_symmetry.space_group_name_H-M   'P 1'
#
loop_
_entity.id
_entity.type
_entity.pdbx_description
1 polymer ?
#
loop_
_entity_poly.entity_id
_entity_poly.type
_entity_poly.pdbx_seq_one_letter_code
_entity_poly.pdbx_strand_id
1 'polypeptide(L)'
;MLYLKFLSYVCIGGIYMDGLTCIKQFEIREDYYYAGVKVVSCHIFYPQFIGHHPALDALNNKYYLQAIKKKDNCTNVLYPDAVQALLQGSKAFPYEMIVTITLTLQTNEIASFYQQEYLYTGGANGQTTRIGQTINTLTGEVKHLCDFLQNKKNCETCIKNNIIKQIKTSDDPSIYFDNYPKLVEETFHPQNFYLTSEGVVVFFALYDIAPHSTGIPTFLIPYSQC
;
A
#
# COMPACT_ATOMS: atom_id res chain seq x y z
N MET A 1 17.31 -18.76 -12.13
CA MET A 1 15.99 -19.36 -12.41
C MET A 1 15.00 -18.70 -11.45
N LEU A 2 14.26 -17.67 -11.88
CA LEU A 2 13.25 -17.01 -11.03
C LEU A 2 12.13 -18.01 -10.76
N TYR A 3 11.90 -18.38 -9.50
CA TYR A 3 10.71 -19.11 -9.09
C TYR A 3 9.60 -18.10 -8.77
N LEU A 4 8.66 -17.89 -9.69
CA LEU A 4 7.40 -17.21 -9.36
C LEU A 4 6.53 -18.17 -8.55
N LYS A 5 6.24 -17.84 -7.29
CA LYS A 5 5.35 -18.61 -6.43
C LYS A 5 3.96 -17.97 -6.47
N PHE A 6 2.95 -18.76 -6.79
CA PHE A 6 1.55 -18.31 -6.80
C PHE A 6 1.01 -18.33 -5.36
N LEU A 7 0.56 -17.18 -4.87
CA LEU A 7 -0.10 -17.05 -3.57
C LEU A 7 -1.40 -16.27 -3.78
N SER A 8 -2.51 -17.01 -3.63
CA SER A 8 -3.93 -16.60 -3.57
C SER A 8 -4.57 -15.86 -4.77
N TYR A 9 -5.80 -16.28 -5.11
CA TYR A 9 -6.71 -15.61 -6.02
C TYR A 9 -7.86 -15.00 -5.21
N VAL A 10 -8.24 -13.76 -5.50
CA VAL A 10 -9.54 -13.21 -5.08
C VAL A 10 -10.30 -12.87 -6.37
N CYS A 11 -11.01 -13.85 -6.90
CA CYS A 11 -12.03 -13.66 -7.92
C CYS A 11 -13.38 -13.61 -7.19
N ILE A 12 -13.95 -12.43 -7.01
CA ILE A 12 -15.32 -12.34 -6.50
C ILE A 12 -16.28 -12.45 -7.69
N GLY A 13 -16.92 -13.61 -7.82
CA GLY A 13 -18.21 -13.78 -8.51
C GLY A 13 -18.18 -14.21 -9.98
N GLY A 14 -18.62 -15.45 -10.22
CA GLY A 14 -19.37 -15.81 -11.43
C GLY A 14 -18.59 -16.52 -12.52
N ILE A 15 -19.04 -17.74 -12.81
CA ILE A 15 -18.84 -18.53 -14.03
C ILE A 15 -18.42 -17.68 -15.24
N TYR A 16 -17.35 -18.11 -15.92
CA TYR A 16 -16.92 -17.68 -17.28
C TYR A 16 -17.96 -16.81 -18.01
N MET A 17 -17.81 -15.50 -17.90
CA MET A 17 -18.51 -14.51 -18.71
C MET A 17 -17.44 -13.58 -19.27
N ASP A 18 -17.29 -13.58 -20.59
CA ASP A 18 -16.43 -12.67 -21.33
C ASP A 18 -16.68 -11.22 -20.87
N GLY A 19 -15.67 -10.57 -20.28
CA GLY A 19 -15.72 -9.14 -19.95
C GLY A 19 -15.24 -8.73 -18.54
N LEU A 20 -15.00 -9.67 -17.62
CA LEU A 20 -14.56 -9.34 -16.26
C LEU A 20 -13.05 -9.07 -16.17
N THR A 21 -12.68 -7.92 -15.57
CA THR A 21 -11.28 -7.65 -15.21
C THR A 21 -10.98 -8.25 -13.83
N CYS A 22 -9.95 -9.09 -13.75
CA CYS A 22 -9.48 -9.70 -12.51
C CYS A 22 -8.12 -9.14 -12.10
N ILE A 23 -7.87 -8.99 -10.79
CA ILE A 23 -6.51 -8.74 -10.28
C ILE A 23 -5.93 -10.03 -9.74
N LYS A 24 -4.72 -10.37 -10.17
CA LYS A 24 -3.89 -11.43 -9.61
C LYS A 24 -2.69 -10.83 -8.90
N GLN A 25 -2.26 -11.50 -7.84
CA GLN A 25 -1.03 -11.16 -7.13
C GLN A 25 0.07 -12.13 -7.53
N PHE A 26 1.27 -11.59 -7.74
CA PHE A 26 2.48 -12.36 -8.03
C PHE A 26 3.54 -12.01 -7.00
N GLU A 27 4.35 -12.99 -6.60
CA GLU A 27 5.44 -12.81 -5.64
C GLU A 27 6.79 -12.97 -6.35
N ILE A 28 7.68 -11.99 -6.14
CA ILE A 28 9.12 -12.18 -6.28
C ILE A 28 9.67 -12.45 -4.88
N ARG A 29 10.22 -13.65 -4.69
CA ARG A 29 10.81 -14.05 -3.42
C ARG A 29 12.29 -14.39 -3.59
N GLU A 30 13.14 -13.75 -2.81
CA GLU A 30 14.59 -13.96 -2.84
C GLU A 30 15.18 -13.84 -1.42
N ASP A 31 15.93 -14.85 -1.01
CA ASP A 31 16.68 -14.85 0.25
C ASP A 31 18.18 -14.80 -0.08
N TYR A 32 18.91 -13.88 0.57
CA TYR A 32 20.35 -13.70 0.35
C TYR A 32 21.14 -14.17 1.57
N TYR A 33 22.26 -14.84 1.30
CA TYR A 33 23.09 -15.48 2.32
C TYR A 33 24.56 -15.05 2.20
N TYR A 34 25.20 -14.88 3.34
CA TYR A 34 26.65 -14.66 3.44
C TYR A 34 27.24 -15.62 4.48
N ALA A 35 28.29 -16.36 4.09
CA ALA A 35 28.91 -17.39 4.92
C ALA A 35 27.91 -18.40 5.53
N GLY A 36 26.84 -18.76 4.79
CA GLY A 36 25.80 -19.69 5.23
C GLY A 36 24.72 -19.08 6.15
N VAL A 37 24.83 -17.80 6.51
CA VAL A 37 23.84 -17.07 7.31
C VAL A 37 22.92 -16.26 6.39
N LYS A 38 21.60 -16.33 6.60
CA LYS A 38 20.65 -15.47 5.90
C LYS A 38 20.85 -14.03 6.37
N VAL A 39 21.09 -13.11 5.46
CA VAL A 39 21.32 -11.68 5.76
C VAL A 39 20.22 -10.77 5.21
N VAL A 40 19.50 -11.20 4.17
CA VAL A 40 18.34 -10.48 3.63
C VAL A 40 17.22 -11.45 3.26
N SER A 41 15.98 -11.08 3.57
CA SER A 41 14.75 -11.74 3.12
C SER A 41 13.92 -10.74 2.31
N CYS A 42 13.64 -11.05 1.04
CA CYS A 42 12.84 -10.20 0.17
C CYS A 42 11.62 -10.92 -0.37
N HIS A 43 10.46 -10.35 -0.10
CA HIS A 43 9.14 -10.85 -0.49
C HIS A 43 8.34 -9.70 -1.11
N ILE A 44 8.22 -9.69 -2.43
CA ILE A 44 7.67 -8.56 -3.16
C ILE A 44 6.43 -9.02 -3.92
N PHE A 45 5.25 -8.71 -3.38
CA PHE A 45 3.99 -8.91 -4.05
C PHE A 45 3.67 -7.72 -4.96
N TYR A 46 3.28 -7.99 -6.20
CA TYR A 46 2.88 -6.99 -7.19
C TYR A 46 1.59 -7.43 -7.92
N PRO A 47 0.70 -6.50 -8.32
CA PRO A 47 -0.55 -6.88 -8.98
C PRO A 47 -0.35 -7.04 -10.49
N GLN A 48 -1.17 -7.89 -11.09
CA GLN A 48 -1.45 -7.88 -12.53
C GLN A 48 -2.96 -7.94 -12.78
N PHE A 49 -3.42 -7.04 -13.64
CA PHE A 49 -4.78 -6.95 -14.16
C PHE A 49 -4.91 -7.86 -15.37
N ILE A 50 -5.94 -8.69 -15.39
CA ILE A 50 -6.30 -9.53 -16.53
C ILE A 50 -7.61 -9.00 -17.07
N GLY A 51 -7.58 -8.51 -18.31
CA GLY A 51 -8.73 -7.97 -19.02
C GLY A 51 -8.36 -7.65 -20.46
N HIS A 52 -9.32 -7.14 -21.24
CA HIS A 52 -9.17 -6.94 -22.69
C HIS A 52 -8.78 -5.50 -23.08
N HIS A 53 -8.50 -4.61 -22.11
CA HIS A 53 -8.16 -3.21 -22.39
C HIS A 53 -6.64 -2.98 -22.44
N PRO A 54 -6.06 -2.43 -23.53
CA PRO A 54 -4.61 -2.25 -23.67
C PRO A 54 -3.94 -1.40 -22.58
N ALA A 55 -4.68 -0.47 -21.95
CA ALA A 55 -4.13 0.32 -20.84
C ALA A 55 -3.77 -0.54 -19.60
N LEU A 56 -4.39 -1.72 -19.45
CA LEU A 56 -4.04 -2.66 -18.39
C LEU A 56 -2.64 -3.25 -18.60
N ASP A 57 -2.18 -3.43 -19.84
CA ASP A 57 -0.82 -3.92 -20.12
C ASP A 57 0.24 -2.91 -19.68
N ALA A 58 0.00 -1.61 -19.94
CA ALA A 58 0.88 -0.55 -19.49
C ALA A 58 0.95 -0.48 -17.95
N LEU A 59 -0.19 -0.64 -17.27
CA LEU A 59 -0.26 -0.72 -15.80
C LEU A 59 0.48 -1.96 -15.28
N ASN A 60 0.23 -3.13 -15.86
CA ASN A 60 0.90 -4.38 -15.50
C ASN A 60 2.42 -4.28 -15.64
N ASN A 61 2.89 -3.71 -16.75
CA ASN A 61 4.30 -3.48 -16.97
C ASN A 61 4.88 -2.50 -15.93
N LYS A 62 4.15 -1.43 -15.59
CA LYS A 62 4.56 -0.50 -14.52
C LYS A 62 4.72 -1.22 -13.18
N TYR A 63 3.76 -2.03 -12.74
CA TYR A 63 3.87 -2.78 -11.48
C TYR A 63 5.00 -3.78 -11.49
N TYR A 64 5.16 -4.50 -12.60
CA TYR A 64 6.26 -5.43 -12.76
C TYR A 64 7.62 -4.71 -12.66
N LEU A 65 7.81 -3.59 -13.34
CA LEU A 65 9.06 -2.81 -13.27
C LEU A 65 9.30 -2.24 -11.87
N GLN A 66 8.25 -1.84 -11.15
CA GLN A 66 8.36 -1.43 -9.74
C GLN A 66 8.83 -2.59 -8.85
N ALA A 67 8.27 -3.78 -9.04
CA ALA A 67 8.67 -4.98 -8.31
C ALA A 67 10.12 -5.38 -8.60
N ILE A 68 10.56 -5.31 -9.87
CA ILE A 68 11.95 -5.54 -10.26
C ILE A 68 12.88 -4.49 -9.63
N LYS A 69 12.52 -3.21 -9.63
CA LYS A 69 13.33 -2.18 -8.96
C LYS A 69 13.48 -2.45 -7.46
N LYS A 70 12.44 -2.96 -6.79
CA LYS A 70 12.51 -3.36 -5.37
C LYS A 70 13.40 -4.58 -5.17
N LYS A 71 13.31 -5.57 -6.06
CA LYS A 71 14.23 -6.72 -6.08
C LYS A 71 15.68 -6.29 -6.29
N ASP A 72 15.93 -5.35 -7.19
CA ASP A 72 17.28 -4.81 -7.43
C ASP A 72 17.79 -4.05 -6.20
N ASN A 73 16.93 -3.34 -5.48
CA ASN A 73 17.29 -2.74 -4.20
C ASN A 73 17.68 -3.79 -3.14
N CYS A 74 16.98 -4.93 -3.09
CA CYS A 74 17.39 -6.04 -2.23
C CYS A 74 18.80 -6.55 -2.59
N THR A 75 19.06 -6.74 -3.88
CA THR A 75 20.34 -7.29 -4.38
C THR A 75 21.50 -6.31 -4.17
N ASN A 76 21.29 -5.06 -4.55
CA ASN A 76 22.37 -4.11 -4.77
C ASN A 76 22.58 -3.13 -3.61
N VAL A 77 21.60 -3.04 -2.70
CA VAL A 77 21.66 -2.15 -1.53
C VAL A 77 21.54 -2.95 -0.24
N LEU A 78 20.41 -3.63 -0.02
CA LEU A 78 20.18 -4.30 1.26
C LEU A 78 21.18 -5.42 1.53
N TYR A 79 21.53 -6.21 0.51
CA TYR A 79 22.49 -7.30 0.67
C TYR A 79 23.89 -6.83 1.08
N PRO A 80 24.59 -5.94 0.34
CA PRO A 80 25.90 -5.47 0.76
C PRO A 80 25.87 -4.77 2.13
N ASP A 81 24.84 -3.97 2.43
CA ASP A 81 24.70 -3.31 3.72
C ASP A 81 24.51 -4.31 4.86
N ALA A 82 23.70 -5.35 4.67
CA ALA A 82 23.48 -6.40 5.67
C ALA A 82 24.75 -7.23 5.90
N VAL A 83 25.53 -7.52 4.85
CA VAL A 83 26.83 -8.18 4.97
C VAL A 83 27.80 -7.32 5.78
N GLN A 84 27.88 -6.02 5.48
CA GLN A 84 28.73 -5.11 6.23
C GLN A 84 28.33 -5.05 7.71
N ALA A 85 27.04 -4.94 8.00
CA ALA A 85 26.53 -4.94 9.37
C ALA A 85 26.89 -6.23 10.12
N LEU A 86 26.75 -7.40 9.46
CA LEU A 86 27.12 -8.69 10.03
C LEU A 86 28.64 -8.76 10.33
N LEU A 87 29.49 -8.31 9.42
CA LEU A 87 30.94 -8.26 9.60
C LEU A 87 31.37 -7.31 10.73
N GLN A 88 30.59 -6.25 10.98
CA GLN A 88 30.78 -5.34 12.12
C GLN A 88 30.26 -5.92 13.45
N GLY A 89 29.81 -7.17 13.47
CA GLY A 89 29.39 -7.88 14.68
C GLY A 89 27.91 -7.71 15.02
N SER A 90 27.09 -7.19 14.09
CA SER A 90 25.64 -7.19 14.27
C SER A 90 25.14 -8.63 14.45
N LYS A 91 24.36 -8.84 15.51
CA LYS A 91 23.60 -10.08 15.74
C LYS A 91 22.13 -9.91 15.37
N ALA A 92 21.79 -8.85 14.64
CA ALA A 92 20.43 -8.52 14.27
C ALA A 92 19.82 -9.60 13.37
N PHE A 93 18.50 -9.65 13.37
CA PHE A 93 17.74 -10.43 12.39
C PHE A 93 18.13 -10.02 10.95
N PRO A 94 17.94 -10.91 9.96
CA PRO A 94 18.15 -10.56 8.56
C PRO A 94 17.41 -9.26 8.22
N TYR A 95 17.97 -8.45 7.34
CA TYR A 95 17.21 -7.32 6.79
C TYR A 95 16.00 -7.87 6.03
N GLU A 96 14.88 -7.16 6.08
CA GLU A 96 13.64 -7.60 5.45
C GLU A 96 13.06 -6.51 4.57
N MET A 97 12.67 -6.87 3.35
CA MET A 97 11.77 -6.06 2.52
C MET A 97 10.56 -6.92 2.18
N ILE A 98 9.41 -6.55 2.73
CA ILE A 98 8.14 -7.23 2.50
C ILE A 98 7.16 -6.23 1.90
N VAL A 99 6.83 -6.41 0.64
CA VAL A 99 5.82 -5.62 -0.07
C VAL A 99 4.57 -6.47 -0.20
N THR A 100 3.44 -6.02 0.34
CA THR A 100 2.15 -6.73 0.29
C THR A 100 1.11 -5.91 -0.47
N ILE A 101 0.06 -6.57 -0.95
CA ILE A 101 -1.08 -5.93 -1.62
C ILE A 101 -2.35 -6.35 -0.95
N THR A 102 -3.18 -5.37 -0.60
CA THR A 102 -4.53 -5.61 -0.09
C THR A 102 -5.55 -5.02 -1.07
N LEU A 103 -6.31 -5.89 -1.71
CA LEU A 103 -7.49 -5.51 -2.50
C LEU A 103 -8.63 -5.15 -1.54
N THR A 104 -9.10 -3.90 -1.59
CA THR A 104 -10.09 -3.37 -0.65
C THR A 104 -11.48 -3.23 -1.26
N LEU A 105 -11.55 -3.04 -2.58
CA LEU A 105 -12.79 -3.06 -3.34
C LEU A 105 -12.54 -3.57 -4.77
N GLN A 106 -13.42 -4.42 -5.26
CA GLN A 106 -13.46 -4.82 -6.66
C GLN A 106 -14.92 -4.80 -7.14
N THR A 107 -15.17 -4.07 -8.22
CA THR A 107 -16.42 -4.07 -8.98
C THR A 107 -16.10 -4.36 -10.45
N ASN A 108 -17.12 -4.33 -11.32
CA ASN A 108 -16.89 -4.48 -12.76
C ASN A 108 -16.07 -3.33 -13.36
N GLU A 109 -16.16 -2.13 -12.78
CA GLU A 109 -15.56 -0.90 -13.31
C GLU A 109 -14.40 -0.37 -12.46
N ILE A 110 -14.32 -0.74 -11.19
CA ILE A 110 -13.35 -0.17 -10.24
C ILE A 110 -12.61 -1.29 -9.53
N ALA A 111 -11.29 -1.15 -9.50
CA ALA A 111 -10.43 -1.85 -8.57
C ALA A 111 -9.77 -0.86 -7.62
N SER A 112 -9.88 -1.06 -6.32
CA SER A 112 -9.18 -0.27 -5.30
C SER A 112 -8.40 -1.17 -4.37
N PHE A 113 -7.14 -0.83 -4.15
CA PHE A 113 -6.21 -1.59 -3.33
C PHE A 113 -5.13 -0.66 -2.77
N TYR A 114 -4.38 -1.16 -1.81
CA TYR A 114 -3.14 -0.51 -1.39
C TYR A 114 -1.98 -1.50 -1.40
N GLN A 115 -0.79 -0.96 -1.68
CA GLN A 115 0.47 -1.65 -1.49
C GLN A 115 1.10 -1.17 -0.18
N GLN A 116 1.56 -2.10 0.65
CA GLN A 116 2.26 -1.80 1.88
C GLN A 116 3.66 -2.40 1.86
N GLU A 117 4.67 -1.58 2.08
CA GLU A 117 6.07 -1.99 2.15
C GLU A 117 6.56 -1.87 3.59
N TYR A 118 6.96 -3.00 4.16
CA TYR A 118 7.72 -3.10 5.40
C TYR A 118 9.20 -3.25 5.07
N LEU A 119 10.03 -2.41 5.69
CA LEU A 119 11.48 -2.44 5.56
C LEU A 119 12.13 -2.51 6.95
N TYR A 120 12.95 -3.54 7.18
CA TYR A 120 13.77 -3.68 8.38
C TYR A 120 15.25 -3.75 8.00
N THR A 121 16.07 -2.89 8.61
CA THR A 121 17.50 -2.78 8.34
C THR A 121 18.34 -2.78 9.63
N GLY A 122 17.95 -3.61 10.61
CA GLY A 122 18.75 -3.82 11.82
C GLY A 122 18.54 -2.80 12.97
N GLY A 123 17.53 -1.93 12.86
CA GLY A 123 17.13 -1.00 13.93
C GLY A 123 16.25 -1.63 15.01
N ALA A 124 15.68 -0.79 15.89
CA ALA A 124 14.73 -1.25 16.91
C ALA A 124 13.41 -1.75 16.30
N ASN A 125 12.94 -1.05 15.25
CA ASN A 125 11.70 -1.34 14.55
C ASN A 125 11.90 -1.22 13.04
N GLY A 126 11.08 -1.93 12.27
CA GLY A 126 10.94 -1.69 10.83
C GLY A 126 10.10 -0.46 10.53
N GLN A 127 10.26 0.06 9.31
CA GLN A 127 9.47 1.16 8.77
C GLN A 127 8.40 0.59 7.85
N THR A 128 7.21 1.16 7.89
CA THR A 128 6.11 0.77 6.99
C THR A 128 5.66 1.97 6.18
N THR A 129 5.59 1.81 4.87
CA THR A 129 4.98 2.78 3.95
C THR A 129 3.78 2.16 3.27
N ARG A 130 2.77 2.97 2.94
CA ARG A 130 1.56 2.52 2.24
C ARG A 130 1.23 3.46 1.10
N ILE A 131 0.85 2.89 -0.05
CA ILE A 131 0.42 3.65 -1.23
C ILE A 131 -0.92 3.07 -1.69
N GLY A 132 -1.94 3.92 -1.75
CA GLY A 132 -3.27 3.58 -2.24
C GLY A 132 -3.39 3.77 -3.73
N GLN A 133 -4.17 2.92 -4.41
CA GLN A 133 -4.44 3.02 -5.84
C GLN A 133 -5.87 2.59 -6.14
N THR A 134 -6.54 3.40 -6.96
CA THR A 134 -7.89 3.13 -7.44
C THR A 134 -7.91 3.31 -8.95
N ILE A 135 -8.38 2.31 -9.67
CA ILE A 135 -8.26 2.21 -11.12
C ILE A 135 -9.62 1.89 -11.72
N ASN A 136 -9.99 2.60 -12.78
CA ASN A 136 -11.07 2.18 -13.66
C ASN A 136 -10.59 1.00 -14.51
N THR A 137 -11.16 -0.18 -14.29
CA THR A 137 -10.74 -1.43 -14.94
C THR A 137 -11.13 -1.50 -16.41
N LEU A 138 -12.08 -0.68 -16.87
CA LEU A 138 -12.50 -0.61 -18.27
C LEU A 138 -11.58 0.28 -19.10
N THR A 139 -10.98 1.32 -18.50
CA THR A 139 -10.16 2.31 -19.23
C THR A 139 -8.68 2.31 -18.84
N GLY A 140 -8.34 1.71 -17.70
CA GLY A 140 -7.01 1.81 -17.07
C GLY A 140 -6.73 3.18 -16.43
N GLU A 141 -7.71 4.06 -16.33
CA GLU A 141 -7.57 5.37 -15.70
C GLU A 141 -7.36 5.24 -14.19
N VAL A 142 -6.34 5.92 -13.65
CA VAL A 142 -6.18 6.06 -12.19
C VAL A 142 -7.16 7.13 -11.71
N LYS A 143 -8.03 6.77 -10.76
CA LYS A 143 -9.03 7.68 -10.19
C LYS A 143 -8.46 8.46 -9.01
N HIS A 144 -9.01 9.65 -8.80
CA HIS A 144 -8.61 10.55 -7.73
C HIS A 144 -9.63 10.53 -6.58
N LEU A 145 -9.18 10.86 -5.37
CA LEU A 145 -9.98 10.84 -4.14
C LEU A 145 -11.36 11.51 -4.30
N CYS A 146 -11.37 12.72 -4.84
CA CYS A 146 -12.58 13.53 -4.97
C CYS A 146 -13.50 13.12 -6.12
N ASP A 147 -13.14 12.10 -6.92
CA ASP A 147 -14.03 11.55 -7.94
C ASP A 147 -15.21 10.79 -7.32
N PHE A 148 -15.07 10.32 -6.08
CA PHE A 148 -16.01 9.41 -5.40
C PHE A 148 -16.93 10.10 -4.40
N LEU A 149 -16.84 11.43 -4.28
CA LEU A 149 -17.54 12.22 -3.28
C LEU A 149 -18.44 13.28 -3.96
N GLN A 150 -19.51 13.69 -3.29
CA GLN A 150 -20.58 14.53 -3.87
C GLN A 150 -20.12 15.97 -4.14
N ASN A 151 -19.32 16.54 -3.24
CA ASN A 151 -18.82 17.90 -3.26
C ASN A 151 -17.38 17.96 -3.79
N LYS A 152 -17.24 17.88 -5.10
CA LYS A 152 -15.93 17.91 -5.76
C LYS A 152 -15.12 19.20 -5.49
N LYS A 153 -15.79 20.34 -5.32
CA LYS A 153 -15.10 21.65 -5.21
C LYS A 153 -14.39 21.86 -3.86
N ASN A 154 -14.99 21.38 -2.77
CA ASN A 154 -14.45 21.53 -1.42
C ASN A 154 -14.17 20.18 -0.74
N CYS A 155 -14.00 19.13 -1.54
CA CYS A 155 -13.86 17.75 -1.11
C CYS A 155 -12.74 17.59 -0.06
N GLU A 156 -11.51 18.02 -0.34
CA GLU A 156 -10.38 17.85 0.60
C GLU A 156 -10.60 18.59 1.92
N THR A 157 -11.14 19.82 1.89
CA THR A 157 -11.49 20.56 3.10
C THR A 157 -12.58 19.84 3.90
N CYS A 158 -13.58 19.29 3.22
CA CYS A 158 -14.63 18.51 3.88
C CYS A 158 -14.07 17.25 4.54
N ILE A 159 -13.19 16.52 3.85
CA ILE A 159 -12.50 15.33 4.36
C ILE A 159 -11.67 15.66 5.59
N LYS A 160 -10.80 16.68 5.52
CA LYS A 160 -9.94 17.09 6.64
C LYS A 160 -10.77 17.47 7.88
N ASN A 161 -11.82 18.27 7.69
CA ASN A 161 -12.74 18.61 8.77
C ASN A 161 -13.44 17.38 9.36
N ASN A 162 -13.82 16.41 8.52
CA ASN A 162 -14.42 15.16 8.95
C ASN A 162 -13.44 14.33 9.80
N ILE A 163 -12.19 14.18 9.34
CA ILE A 163 -11.11 13.49 10.06
C ILE A 163 -10.84 14.15 11.42
N ILE A 164 -10.69 15.48 11.46
CA ILE A 164 -10.48 16.24 12.71
C ILE A 164 -11.64 15.99 13.67
N LYS A 165 -12.88 15.97 13.17
CA LYS A 165 -14.07 15.65 13.98
C LYS A 165 -14.03 14.20 14.48
N GLN A 166 -13.72 13.22 13.64
CA GLN A 166 -13.61 11.81 14.02
C GLN A 166 -12.58 11.61 15.14
N ILE A 167 -11.40 12.23 15.04
CA ILE A 167 -10.38 12.17 16.10
C ILE A 167 -10.94 12.78 17.38
N LYS A 168 -11.48 13.99 17.32
CA LYS A 168 -12.01 14.72 18.49
C LYS A 168 -13.12 13.95 19.23
N THR A 169 -13.94 13.19 18.51
CA THR A 169 -15.06 12.43 19.06
C THR A 169 -14.79 10.94 19.19
N SER A 170 -13.54 10.50 19.02
CA SER A 170 -13.15 9.11 19.24
C SER A 170 -13.16 8.75 20.73
N ASP A 171 -13.20 7.46 21.03
CA ASP A 171 -13.20 6.95 22.42
C ASP A 171 -11.91 7.31 23.18
N ASP A 172 -10.79 7.42 22.45
CA ASP A 172 -9.50 7.81 22.99
C ASP A 172 -8.74 8.75 22.02
N PRO A 173 -8.99 10.07 22.09
CA PRO A 173 -8.28 11.03 21.26
C PRO A 173 -6.80 11.17 21.65
N SER A 174 -6.38 10.69 22.83
CA SER A 174 -5.00 10.84 23.32
C SER A 174 -3.98 9.95 22.59
N ILE A 175 -4.47 9.02 21.77
CA ILE A 175 -3.66 8.21 20.85
C ILE A 175 -3.00 9.08 19.77
N TYR A 176 -3.59 10.23 19.44
CA TYR A 176 -3.08 11.18 18.44
C TYR A 176 -2.27 12.28 19.12
N PHE A 177 -1.40 12.94 18.35
CA PHE A 177 -0.64 14.08 18.89
C PHE A 177 -1.56 15.26 19.22
N ASP A 178 -1.27 16.01 20.28
CA ASP A 178 -2.10 17.14 20.73
C ASP A 178 -2.37 18.17 19.63
N ASN A 179 -1.44 18.35 18.69
CA ASN A 179 -1.54 19.25 17.55
C ASN A 179 -2.09 18.58 16.27
N TYR A 180 -2.79 17.44 16.38
CA TYR A 180 -3.35 16.71 15.23
C TYR A 180 -4.17 17.59 14.26
N PRO A 181 -4.93 18.63 14.66
CA PRO A 181 -5.66 19.43 13.68
C PRO A 181 -4.73 20.12 12.69
N LYS A 182 -3.58 20.60 13.16
CA LYS A 182 -2.55 21.21 12.32
C LYS A 182 -1.84 20.15 11.47
N LEU A 183 -1.51 19.00 12.06
CA LEU A 183 -0.82 17.92 11.35
C LEU A 183 -1.71 17.34 10.24
N VAL A 184 -3.02 17.21 10.45
CA VAL A 184 -3.98 16.81 9.41
C VAL A 184 -3.91 17.76 8.21
N GLU A 185 -3.79 19.07 8.44
CA GLU A 185 -3.65 20.03 7.34
C GLU A 185 -2.31 19.92 6.62
N GLU A 186 -1.21 19.69 7.34
CA GLU A 186 0.16 19.68 6.81
C GLU A 186 0.57 18.36 6.13
N THR A 187 -0.01 17.23 6.58
CA THR A 187 0.39 15.88 6.17
C THR A 187 -0.70 15.14 5.38
N PHE A 188 -1.84 15.77 5.14
CA PHE A 188 -2.86 15.19 4.27
C PHE A 188 -2.37 15.10 2.83
N HIS A 189 -2.60 13.93 2.25
CA HIS A 189 -2.18 13.59 0.90
C HIS A 189 -3.35 12.98 0.14
N PRO A 190 -3.88 13.62 -0.92
CA PRO A 190 -5.07 13.15 -1.63
C PRO A 190 -4.85 11.83 -2.39
N GLN A 191 -3.61 11.37 -2.54
CA GLN A 191 -3.27 10.04 -3.04
C GLN A 191 -3.36 8.94 -1.98
N ASN A 192 -3.43 9.29 -0.70
CA ASN A 192 -3.45 8.33 0.40
C ASN A 192 -4.89 7.89 0.72
N PHE A 193 -5.51 7.20 -0.24
CA PHE A 193 -6.84 6.65 -0.06
C PHE A 193 -7.01 5.29 -0.75
N TYR A 194 -8.03 4.57 -0.31
CA TYR A 194 -8.57 3.41 -1.01
C TYR A 194 -10.09 3.37 -0.79
N LEU A 195 -10.79 2.55 -1.55
CA LEU A 195 -12.23 2.41 -1.48
C LEU A 195 -12.63 1.13 -0.74
N THR A 196 -13.77 1.19 -0.09
CA THR A 196 -14.49 0.06 0.50
C THR A 196 -15.94 0.09 0.02
N SER A 197 -16.76 -0.88 0.43
CA SER A 197 -18.20 -0.84 0.17
C SER A 197 -18.93 0.33 0.87
N GLU A 198 -18.36 0.85 1.96
CA GLU A 198 -19.00 1.87 2.80
C GLU A 198 -18.63 3.30 2.41
N GLY A 199 -17.43 3.49 1.86
CA GLY A 199 -16.92 4.82 1.55
C GLY A 199 -15.45 4.83 1.15
N VAL A 200 -14.92 6.04 1.06
CA VAL A 200 -13.51 6.30 0.85
C VAL A 200 -12.78 6.21 2.19
N VAL A 201 -11.73 5.41 2.28
CA VAL A 201 -10.85 5.39 3.44
C VAL A 201 -9.60 6.19 3.14
N VAL A 202 -9.40 7.28 3.88
CA VAL A 202 -8.18 8.10 3.86
C VAL A 202 -7.23 7.61 4.93
N PHE A 203 -5.93 7.61 4.65
CA PHE A 203 -4.92 7.23 5.63
C PHE A 203 -3.77 8.22 5.71
N PHE A 204 -3.11 8.27 6.86
CA PHE A 204 -1.91 9.09 7.10
C PHE A 204 -0.66 8.21 7.14
N ALA A 205 0.50 8.75 6.76
CA ALA A 205 1.73 7.99 6.89
C ALA A 205 2.04 7.73 8.37
N LEU A 206 2.89 6.73 8.60
CA LEU A 206 3.38 6.40 9.93
C LEU A 206 4.05 7.65 10.54
N TYR A 207 3.72 7.98 11.80
CA TYR A 207 4.15 9.18 12.52
C TYR A 207 3.57 10.54 12.08
N ASP A 208 2.72 10.63 11.06
CA ASP A 208 2.20 11.93 10.61
C ASP A 208 1.33 12.61 11.68
N ILE A 209 0.42 11.87 12.30
CA ILE A 209 -0.58 12.41 13.24
C ILE A 209 -0.66 11.65 14.58
N ALA A 210 0.07 10.54 14.72
CA ALA A 210 0.08 9.69 15.91
C ALA A 210 1.42 8.95 16.05
N PRO A 211 1.79 8.46 17.26
CA PRO A 211 3.01 7.68 17.48
C PRO A 211 3.06 6.38 16.63
N HIS A 212 4.27 5.83 16.43
CA HIS A 212 4.48 4.56 15.69
C HIS A 212 3.61 3.41 16.14
N SER A 213 3.39 3.29 17.45
CA SER A 213 2.61 2.22 18.07
C SER A 213 1.16 2.17 17.59
N THR A 214 0.64 3.30 17.11
CA THR A 214 -0.71 3.42 16.54
C THR A 214 -0.78 2.81 15.13
N GLY A 215 0.35 2.63 14.46
CA GLY A 215 0.41 2.20 13.07
C GLY A 215 -0.01 3.31 12.10
N ILE A 216 -0.60 2.93 10.97
CA ILE A 216 -1.08 3.83 9.90
C ILE A 216 -2.54 4.18 10.21
N PRO A 217 -2.85 5.41 10.67
CA PRO A 217 -4.22 5.80 10.99
C PRO A 217 -5.10 5.85 9.73
N THR A 218 -6.34 5.39 9.84
CA THR A 218 -7.31 5.34 8.73
C THR A 218 -8.63 5.95 9.15
N PHE A 219 -9.29 6.67 8.24
CA PHE A 219 -10.57 7.35 8.47
C PHE A 219 -11.52 7.06 7.32
N LEU A 220 -12.70 6.51 7.63
CA LEU A 220 -13.75 6.27 6.65
C LEU A 220 -14.55 7.55 6.43
N ILE A 221 -14.69 7.94 5.16
CA ILE A 221 -15.56 9.01 4.68
C ILE A 221 -16.67 8.33 3.84
N PRO A 222 -17.89 8.20 4.37
CA PRO A 222 -19.00 7.59 3.62
C PRO A 222 -19.26 8.30 2.29
N TYR A 223 -19.66 7.56 1.24
CA TYR A 223 -19.89 8.14 -0.10
C TYR A 223 -20.96 9.26 -0.15
N SER A 224 -21.87 9.27 0.83
CA SER A 224 -22.89 10.31 0.98
C SER A 224 -22.42 11.53 1.76
N GLN A 225 -21.18 11.52 2.28
CA GLN A 225 -20.58 12.60 3.04
C GLN A 225 -19.44 13.20 2.23
N CYS A 226 -19.43 14.52 2.14
CA CYS A 226 -18.56 15.21 1.20
C CYS A 226 -18.77 14.72 -0.24
#